data_AF-A0A3C2A0I8-F1
#
_entry.id   AF-A0A3C2A0I8-F1
#
_cell.length_a   1.000
_cell.length_b   1.000
_cell.length_c   1.000
_cell.angle_alpha   90.00
_cell.angle_beta   90.00
_cell.angle_gamma   90.00
#
_symmetry.space_group_name_H-M   'P 1'
#
loop_
_entity.id
_entity.type
_entity.pdbx_description
1 polymer ?
#
loop_
_entity_poly.entity_id
_entity_poly.type
_entity_poly.pdbx_seq_one_letter_code
_entity_poly.pdbx_strand_id
1 'polypeptide(L)'
;MALNRALVGLPQDYLLPGVYEPTTAEKSLADQMLSALIEHWAIISAHDLAGFRDTWLWRSGRLTEQEQKYELVVDTRAYDILLDKLPYTLSPAMFPWADKPIYVQWR
;
A
#
# COMPACT_ATOMS: atom_id res chain seq x y z
N MET A 1 6.25 -3.26 -10.11
CA MET A 1 4.84 -2.81 -10.12
C MET A 1 3.83 -3.95 -9.86
N ALA A 2 4.26 -5.14 -9.44
CA ALA A 2 3.33 -6.28 -9.25
C ALA A 2 2.21 -6.00 -8.23
N LEU A 3 2.55 -5.35 -7.11
CA LEU A 3 1.57 -4.97 -6.08
C LEU A 3 0.51 -3.99 -6.62
N ASN A 4 0.93 -2.94 -7.34
CA ASN A 4 -0.01 -1.95 -7.86
C ASN A 4 -1.06 -2.60 -8.76
N ARG A 5 -0.66 -3.58 -9.59
CA ARG A 5 -1.58 -4.36 -10.42
C ARG A 5 -2.57 -5.15 -9.58
N ALA A 6 -2.10 -5.83 -8.52
CA ALA A 6 -2.97 -6.57 -7.61
C ALA A 6 -3.98 -5.65 -6.88
N LEU A 7 -3.56 -4.46 -6.46
CA LEU A 7 -4.43 -3.48 -5.79
C LEU A 7 -5.58 -3.00 -6.68
N VAL A 8 -5.34 -2.85 -7.99
CA VAL A 8 -6.37 -2.42 -8.95
C VAL A 8 -7.08 -3.58 -9.66
N GLY A 9 -6.81 -4.83 -9.26
CA GLY A 9 -7.43 -6.02 -9.88
C GLY A 9 -6.98 -6.30 -11.31
N LEU A 10 -5.79 -5.83 -11.73
CA LEU A 10 -5.27 -6.10 -13.06
C LEU A 10 -4.44 -7.40 -13.09
N PRO A 11 -4.57 -8.23 -14.15
CA PRO A 11 -3.68 -9.37 -14.40
C PRO A 11 -2.21 -8.95 -14.46
N GLN A 12 -1.32 -9.83 -13.99
CA GLN A 12 0.13 -9.54 -13.96
C GLN A 12 0.75 -9.44 -15.36
N ASP A 13 0.17 -10.15 -16.33
CA ASP A 13 0.57 -10.16 -17.74
C ASP A 13 -0.10 -9.07 -18.59
N TYR A 14 -0.98 -8.26 -18.00
CA TYR A 14 -1.68 -7.20 -18.72
C TYR A 14 -0.72 -6.11 -19.24
N LEU A 15 -0.73 -5.87 -20.55
CA LEU A 15 0.06 -4.81 -21.16
C LEU A 15 -0.60 -3.45 -20.92
N LEU A 16 0.08 -2.56 -20.20
CA LEU A 16 -0.44 -1.22 -19.94
C LEU A 16 -0.34 -0.36 -21.21
N PRO A 17 -1.42 0.35 -21.59
CA PRO A 17 -1.42 1.23 -22.75
C PRO A 17 -0.65 2.52 -22.42
N GLY A 18 0.67 2.49 -22.61
CA GLY A 18 1.53 3.67 -22.56
C GLY A 18 1.89 4.19 -21.16
N VAL A 19 2.54 5.36 -21.16
CA VAL A 19 2.96 6.05 -19.94
C VAL A 19 1.83 6.95 -19.48
N TYR A 20 1.43 6.79 -18.21
CA TYR A 20 0.48 7.67 -17.56
C TYR A 20 1.22 8.65 -16.65
N GLU A 21 0.97 9.95 -16.83
CA GLU A 21 1.48 11.00 -15.96
C GLU A 21 0.32 11.57 -15.13
N PRO A 22 0.35 11.44 -13.79
CA PRO A 22 -0.68 12.00 -12.94
C PRO A 22 -0.68 13.53 -13.02
N THR A 23 -1.88 14.10 -13.14
CA THR A 23 -2.11 15.55 -13.11
C THR A 23 -1.77 16.13 -11.73
N THR A 24 -1.56 17.45 -11.68
CA THR A 24 -1.33 18.17 -10.41
C THR A 24 -2.50 17.99 -9.44
N ALA A 25 -3.74 17.93 -9.94
CA ALA A 25 -4.92 17.73 -9.12
C ALA A 25 -4.94 16.33 -8.49
N GLU A 26 -4.64 15.29 -9.26
CA GLU A 26 -4.57 13.90 -8.76
C GLU A 26 -3.45 13.73 -7.72
N LYS A 27 -2.28 14.33 -7.95
CA LYS A 27 -1.18 14.34 -6.99
C LYS A 27 -1.58 15.01 -5.68
N SER A 28 -2.22 16.19 -5.77
CA SER A 28 -2.70 16.93 -4.59
C SER A 28 -3.77 16.15 -3.82
N LEU A 29 -4.69 15.48 -4.50
CA LEU A 29 -5.68 14.62 -3.86
C LEU A 29 -5.03 13.45 -3.11
N ALA A 30 -4.04 12.81 -3.73
CA ALA A 30 -3.29 11.72 -3.10
C ALA A 30 -2.49 12.21 -1.87
N ASP A 31 -1.87 13.39 -1.95
CA ASP A 31 -1.17 14.01 -0.82
C ASP A 31 -2.13 14.31 0.34
N GLN A 32 -3.30 14.88 0.06
CA GLN A 32 -4.32 15.16 1.08
C GLN A 32 -4.81 13.88 1.78
N MET A 33 -5.02 12.80 1.01
CA MET A 33 -5.42 11.51 1.57
C MET A 33 -4.36 10.92 2.51
N LEU A 34 -3.08 11.05 2.15
CA LEU A 34 -1.97 10.61 2.99
C LEU A 34 -1.82 11.49 4.24
N SER A 35 -2.00 12.81 4.13
CA SER A 35 -1.96 13.72 5.27
C SER A 35 -3.05 13.36 6.28
N ALA A 36 -4.29 13.13 5.84
CA ALA A 36 -5.37 12.70 6.71
C ALA A 36 -5.04 11.36 7.41
N LEU A 37 -4.44 10.40 6.70
CA LEU A 37 -4.00 9.14 7.29
C LEU A 37 -2.95 9.33 8.38
N ILE A 38 -1.96 10.21 8.16
CA ILE A 38 -0.93 10.54 9.16
C ILE A 38 -1.57 11.20 10.39
N GLU A 39 -2.48 12.16 10.19
CA GLU A 39 -3.20 12.83 11.29
C GLU A 39 -4.00 11.84 12.15
N HIS A 40 -4.63 10.84 11.53
CA HIS A 40 -5.37 9.80 12.25
C HIS A 40 -4.46 8.78 12.96
N TRP A 41 -3.22 8.62 12.51
CA TRP A 41 -2.24 7.70 13.12
C TRP A 41 -1.27 8.44 14.03
N ALA A 42 -1.81 9.17 15.02
CA ALA A 42 -1.08 10.13 15.86
C ALA A 42 0.18 9.63 16.60
N ILE A 43 0.39 8.31 16.70
CA ILE A 43 1.56 7.71 17.36
C ILE A 43 2.80 7.71 16.45
N ILE A 44 2.62 7.71 15.13
CA ILE A 44 3.77 7.83 14.22
C ILE A 44 4.22 9.28 14.15
N SER A 45 5.44 9.56 14.61
CA SER A 45 6.06 10.87 14.47
C SER A 45 6.57 11.08 13.05
N ALA A 46 5.73 10.89 12.04
CA ALA A 46 6.08 11.28 10.68
C ALA A 46 6.03 12.81 10.60
N HIS A 47 7.19 13.43 10.37
CA HIS A 47 7.32 14.89 10.36
C HIS A 47 6.77 15.51 9.07
N ASP A 48 6.61 14.71 8.00
CA ASP A 48 6.02 15.09 6.71
C ASP A 48 5.61 13.86 5.87
N LEU A 49 4.99 14.12 4.72
CA LEU A 49 4.57 13.10 3.74
C LEU A 49 5.73 12.29 3.16
N ALA A 50 6.91 12.91 3.00
CA ALA A 50 8.07 12.25 2.40
C ALA A 50 8.63 11.18 3.35
N GLY A 51 8.85 11.55 4.62
CA GLY A 51 9.28 10.62 5.67
C GLY A 51 8.27 9.50 5.90
N PHE A 52 6.97 9.80 5.82
CA PHE A 52 5.93 8.75 5.87
C PHE A 52 6.08 7.75 4.72
N ARG A 53 6.21 8.24 3.48
CA ARG A 53 6.38 7.39 2.28
C ARG A 53 7.60 6.50 2.42
N ASP A 54 8.76 7.04 2.77
CA ASP A 54 10.00 6.27 2.84
C ASP A 54 10.01 5.23 3.98
N THR A 55 9.32 5.54 5.08
CA THR A 55 9.27 4.68 6.27
C THR A 55 8.24 3.56 6.10
N TRP A 56 7.07 3.88 5.56
CA TRP A 56 5.90 2.98 5.58
C TRP A 56 5.50 2.46 4.21
N LEU A 57 5.56 3.27 3.15
CA LEU A 57 5.08 2.86 1.82
C LEU A 57 6.19 2.31 0.93
N TRP A 58 7.40 2.87 1.00
CA TRP A 58 8.56 2.43 0.23
C TRP A 58 9.27 1.29 0.96
N ARG A 59 8.61 0.13 0.95
CA ARG A 59 9.11 -1.09 1.57
C ARG A 59 9.42 -2.14 0.54
N SER A 60 10.51 -2.85 0.78
CA SER A 60 10.82 -4.07 0.06
C SER A 60 9.97 -5.20 0.61
N GLY A 61 9.69 -6.16 -0.25
CA GLY A 61 8.83 -7.29 0.07
C GLY A 61 8.63 -8.19 -1.13
N ARG A 62 7.87 -9.25 -0.91
CA ARG A 62 7.54 -10.28 -1.90
C ARG A 62 6.04 -10.38 -2.06
N LEU A 63 5.57 -10.31 -3.29
CA LEU A 63 4.20 -10.64 -3.65
C LEU A 63 4.20 -12.02 -4.32
N THR A 64 3.39 -12.94 -3.79
CA THR A 64 3.17 -14.26 -4.37
C THR A 64 1.71 -14.39 -4.75
N GLU A 65 1.43 -14.69 -6.01
CA GLU A 65 0.08 -15.01 -6.46
C GLU A 65 -0.21 -16.50 -6.23
N GLN A 66 -1.38 -16.79 -5.67
CA GLN A 66 -1.93 -18.14 -5.52
C GLN A 66 -3.31 -18.22 -6.19
N GLU A 67 -3.91 -19.42 -6.23
CA GLU A 67 -5.22 -19.62 -6.88
C GLU A 67 -6.32 -18.73 -6.29
N GLN A 68 -6.38 -18.60 -4.95
CA GLN A 68 -7.49 -17.92 -4.27
C GLN A 68 -7.09 -16.61 -3.58
N LYS A 69 -5.80 -16.26 -3.57
CA LYS A 69 -5.29 -15.09 -2.84
C LYS A 69 -3.97 -14.59 -3.40
N TYR A 70 -3.64 -13.35 -3.05
CA TYR A 70 -2.27 -12.85 -3.07
C TYR A 70 -1.70 -12.91 -1.65
N GLU A 71 -0.43 -13.28 -1.52
CA GLU A 71 0.33 -13.15 -0.29
C GLU A 71 1.38 -12.06 -0.47
N LEU A 72 1.26 -10.99 0.32
CA LEU A 72 2.24 -9.91 0.38
C LEU A 72 3.03 -10.05 1.68
N VAL A 73 4.32 -10.35 1.58
CA VAL A 73 5.25 -10.37 2.71
C VAL A 73 6.11 -9.13 2.64
N VAL A 74 6.03 -8.27 3.65
CA VAL A 74 6.81 -7.02 3.72
C VAL A 74 8.04 -7.25 4.59
N ASP A 75 9.20 -6.77 4.15
CA ASP A 75 10.44 -6.88 4.92
C ASP A 75 10.32 -6.09 6.23
N THR A 76 10.54 -6.76 7.36
CA THR A 76 10.35 -6.18 8.69
C THR A 76 11.46 -5.20 9.07
N ARG A 77 11.10 -4.10 9.75
CA ARG A 77 12.01 -3.12 10.33
C ARG A 77 11.68 -2.88 11.80
N ALA A 78 12.64 -2.37 12.56
CA ALA A 78 12.53 -2.21 14.03
C ALA A 78 11.31 -1.39 14.48
N TYR A 79 10.91 -0.39 13.70
CA TYR A 79 9.78 0.48 14.02
C TYR A 79 8.40 -0.08 13.61
N ASP A 80 8.34 -1.26 12.99
CA ASP A 80 7.07 -1.88 12.59
C ASP A 80 6.18 -2.26 13.79
N ILE A 81 6.72 -2.24 15.01
CA ILE A 81 5.93 -2.34 16.25
C ILE A 81 4.83 -1.26 16.33
N LEU A 82 4.99 -0.12 15.65
CA LEU A 82 3.99 0.93 15.65
C LEU A 82 2.75 0.57 14.80
N LEU A 83 2.83 -0.45 13.94
CA LEU A 83 1.68 -0.97 13.19
C LEU A 83 0.59 -1.52 14.11
N ASP A 84 0.94 -1.96 15.32
CA ASP A 84 -0.01 -2.43 16.35
C ASP A 84 -0.96 -1.31 16.83
N LYS A 85 -0.66 -0.06 16.44
CA LYS A 85 -1.45 1.13 16.74
C LYS A 85 -2.11 1.74 15.50
N LEU A 86 -2.04 1.06 14.35
CA LEU A 86 -2.71 1.52 13.16
C LEU A 86 -4.24 1.46 13.37
N PRO A 87 -4.99 2.52 13.08
CA PRO A 87 -6.45 2.52 13.26
C PRO A 87 -7.21 1.73 12.18
N TYR A 88 -6.49 1.14 11.22
CA TYR A 88 -7.05 0.42 10.07
C TYR A 88 -6.53 -1.02 10.00
N THR A 89 -7.34 -1.91 9.41
CA THR A 89 -6.93 -3.29 9.16
C THR A 89 -6.12 -3.38 7.86
N LEU A 90 -4.90 -3.95 7.93
CA LEU A 90 -4.04 -4.16 6.76
C LEU A 90 -4.30 -5.47 6.03
N SER A 91 -4.83 -6.48 6.73
CA SER A 91 -5.02 -7.82 6.19
C SER A 91 -6.30 -8.45 6.74
N PRO A 92 -7.12 -9.11 5.89
CA PRO A 92 -6.99 -9.15 4.44
C PRO A 92 -7.43 -7.82 3.80
N ALA A 93 -6.72 -7.38 2.75
CA ALA A 93 -7.15 -6.26 1.91
C ALA A 93 -7.96 -6.80 0.74
N MET A 94 -9.28 -6.55 0.76
CA MET A 94 -10.22 -6.93 -0.30
C MET A 94 -10.85 -5.68 -0.88
N PHE A 95 -10.76 -5.51 -2.19
CA PHE A 95 -11.35 -4.38 -2.91
C PHE A 95 -12.54 -4.85 -3.75
N PRO A 96 -13.60 -4.03 -3.95
CA PRO A 96 -14.79 -4.43 -4.70
C PRO A 96 -14.53 -4.86 -6.15
N TRP A 97 -13.40 -4.43 -6.73
CA TRP A 97 -12.97 -4.71 -8.10
C TRP A 97 -11.88 -5.78 -8.20
N ALA A 98 -11.41 -6.33 -7.08
CA ALA A 98 -10.37 -7.35 -7.10
C ALA A 98 -11.00 -8.76 -7.11
N ASP A 99 -10.42 -9.67 -7.90
CA ASP A 99 -10.87 -11.08 -7.93
C ASP A 99 -10.43 -11.88 -6.70
N LYS A 100 -9.29 -11.48 -6.08
CA LYS A 100 -8.65 -12.18 -4.98
C LYS A 100 -8.27 -11.20 -3.87
N PRO A 101 -8.43 -11.55 -2.58
CA PRO A 101 -7.91 -10.76 -1.48
C PRO A 101 -6.38 -10.78 -1.44
N ILE A 102 -5.79 -9.71 -0.91
CA ILE A 102 -4.37 -9.65 -0.58
C ILE A 102 -4.22 -9.88 0.93
N TYR A 103 -3.59 -10.99 1.30
CA TYR A 103 -3.18 -11.26 2.66
C TYR A 103 -1.82 -10.61 2.89
N VAL A 104 -1.81 -9.60 3.75
CA VAL A 104 -0.61 -8.84 4.07
C VAL A 104 0.01 -9.39 5.34
N GLN A 105 1.23 -9.90 5.21
CA GLN A 105 2.14 -10.25 6.30
C GLN A 105 3.12 -9.10 6.47
N TRP A 106 2.78 -8.21 7.39
CA TRP A 106 3.60 -7.08 7.78
C TRP A 106 3.99 -7.30 9.24
N ARG A 107 4.99 -8.18 9.41
CA ARG A 107 5.38 -8.95 10.62
C ARG A 107 4.89 -10.40 10.59
#